data_AF-A0A197JYA0-F1
#
_entry.id   AF-A0A197JYA0-F1
#
_cell.length_a   1.000
_cell.length_b   1.000
_cell.length_c   1.000
_cell.angle_alpha   90.00
_cell.angle_beta   90.00
_cell.angle_gamma   90.00
#
_symmetry.space_group_name_H-M   'P 1'
#
loop_
_entity.id
_entity.type
_entity.pdbx_description
1 polymer ?
#
loop_
_entity_poly.entity_id
_entity_poly.type
_entity_poly.pdbx_seq_one_letter_code
_entity_poly.pdbx_strand_id
1 'polypeptide(L)'
;MFDASNFVQASVKANLPVIVVVPNYRLGYLGFFSSKELALEFDSDPENIRLQHTHDQDQAYGNWGIADQRLAFEWVQRSIAAFGGCPSNVTAMGYSSG
;
A
#
# COMPACT_ATOMS: atom_id res chain seq x y z
N MET A 1 12.48 0.17 -11.20
CA MET A 1 12.47 0.71 -9.83
C MET A 1 12.72 2.21 -9.92
N PHE A 2 11.92 3.04 -9.25
CA PHE A 2 12.11 4.49 -9.25
C PHE A 2 13.26 4.86 -8.32
N ASP A 3 14.28 5.54 -8.84
CA ASP A 3 15.36 6.10 -8.03
C ASP A 3 14.97 7.51 -7.58
N ALA A 4 14.85 7.68 -6.26
CA ALA A 4 14.47 8.94 -5.63
C ALA A 4 15.67 9.80 -5.20
N SER A 5 16.91 9.41 -5.50
CA SER A 5 18.12 10.07 -5.01
C SER A 5 18.14 11.57 -5.33
N ASN A 6 17.76 11.96 -6.55
CA ASN A 6 17.71 13.37 -6.94
C ASN A 6 16.68 14.17 -6.15
N PHE A 7 15.52 13.58 -5.87
CA PHE A 7 14.46 14.22 -5.09
C PHE A 7 14.86 14.39 -3.63
N VAL A 8 15.45 13.35 -3.03
CA VAL A 8 16.00 13.41 -1.67
C VAL A 8 17.08 14.48 -1.58
N GLN A 9 18.05 14.50 -2.51
CA GLN A 9 19.10 15.53 -2.53
C GLN A 9 18.53 16.95 -2.69
N ALA A 10 17.52 17.14 -3.54
CA ALA A 10 16.84 18.43 -3.70
C ALA A 10 16.15 18.87 -2.41
N SER A 11 15.50 17.95 -1.70
CA SER A 11 14.84 18.21 -0.41
C SER A 11 15.82 18.69 0.66
N VAL A 12 17.02 18.08 0.73
CA VAL A 12 18.09 18.50 1.64
C VAL A 12 18.59 19.89 1.27
N LYS A 13 18.82 20.18 -0.02
CA LYS A 13 19.24 21.52 -0.49
C LYS A 13 18.20 22.60 -0.18
N ALA A 14 16.92 22.24 -0.18
CA ALA A 14 15.81 23.13 0.18
C ALA A 14 15.61 23.26 1.70
N ASN A 15 16.47 22.63 2.53
CA ASN A 15 16.35 22.57 3.98
C ASN A 15 15.02 21.96 4.46
N LEU A 16 14.48 21.02 3.68
CA LEU A 16 13.24 20.28 3.93
C LEU A 16 13.51 18.78 3.68
N PRO A 17 14.38 18.12 4.48
CA PRO A 17 14.78 16.75 4.21
C PRO A 17 13.59 15.79 4.30
N VAL A 18 13.49 14.87 3.34
CA VAL A 18 12.44 13.85 3.31
C VAL A 18 13.02 12.44 3.21
N ILE A 19 12.24 11.46 3.67
CA ILE A 19 12.45 10.04 3.38
C ILE A 19 11.47 9.63 2.28
N VAL A 20 11.97 8.92 1.27
CA VAL A 20 11.13 8.35 0.21
C VAL A 20 11.08 6.84 0.35
N VAL A 21 9.86 6.30 0.34
CA VAL A 21 9.59 4.86 0.34
C VAL A 21 8.94 4.50 -0.99
N VAL A 22 9.48 3.50 -1.68
CA VAL A 22 8.97 3.03 -2.98
C VAL A 22 8.61 1.55 -2.85
N PRO A 23 7.37 1.22 -2.44
CA PRO A 23 6.95 -0.17 -2.34
C PRO A 23 6.65 -0.77 -3.72
N ASN A 24 6.79 -2.08 -3.84
CA ASN A 24 6.23 -2.83 -4.95
C ASN A 24 4.82 -3.32 -4.58
N TYR A 25 3.96 -3.50 -5.58
CA TYR A 25 2.66 -4.12 -5.44
C TYR A 25 2.37 -5.02 -6.64
N ARG A 26 1.51 -6.03 -6.46
CA ARG A 26 1.14 -6.95 -7.54
C ARG A 26 0.39 -6.21 -8.64
N LEU A 27 0.63 -6.62 -9.88
CA LEU A 27 0.02 -6.07 -11.10
C LEU A 27 -0.67 -7.17 -11.91
N GLY A 28 -1.45 -6.74 -12.91
CA GLY A 28 -2.12 -7.63 -13.85
C GLY A 28 -2.99 -8.67 -13.15
N TYR A 29 -3.03 -9.88 -13.70
CA TYR A 29 -3.80 -10.99 -13.15
C TYR A 29 -3.46 -11.29 -11.68
N LEU A 30 -2.18 -11.20 -11.29
CA LEU A 30 -1.77 -11.52 -9.92
C LEU A 30 -2.21 -10.46 -8.89
N GLY A 31 -2.40 -9.21 -9.31
CA GLY A 31 -2.85 -8.12 -8.44
C GLY A 31 -4.34 -7.84 -8.53
N PHE A 32 -4.96 -8.11 -9.67
CA PHE A 32 -6.28 -7.58 -10.01
C PHE A 32 -7.21 -8.63 -10.65
N PHE A 33 -6.87 -9.92 -10.58
CA PHE A 33 -7.80 -10.95 -11.04
C PHE A 33 -8.96 -11.11 -10.06
N SER A 34 -10.17 -11.00 -10.59
CA SER A 34 -11.40 -11.18 -9.84
C SER A 34 -12.35 -12.11 -10.60
N SER A 35 -13.06 -12.96 -9.87
CA SER A 35 -14.07 -13.88 -10.39
C SER A 35 -15.13 -14.16 -9.34
N LYS A 36 -16.28 -14.69 -9.77
CA LYS A 36 -17.37 -15.07 -8.84
C LYS A 36 -16.94 -16.24 -7.96
N GLU A 37 -16.14 -17.13 -8.51
CA GLU A 37 -15.60 -18.29 -7.82
C GLU A 37 -14.67 -17.88 -6.67
N LEU A 38 -13.80 -16.89 -6.91
CA LEU A 38 -12.95 -16.32 -5.85
C LEU A 38 -13.75 -15.59 -4.77
N ALA A 39 -14.83 -14.92 -5.14
CA ALA A 39 -15.73 -14.28 -4.17
C ALA A 39 -16.38 -15.34 -3.26
N LEU A 40 -16.89 -16.42 -3.85
CA LEU A 40 -17.50 -17.53 -3.10
C LEU A 40 -16.49 -18.24 -2.18
N GLU A 41 -15.26 -18.48 -2.67
CA GLU A 41 -14.20 -19.05 -1.84
C GLU A 41 -13.87 -18.14 -0.66
N PHE A 42 -13.72 -16.84 -0.90
CA PHE A 42 -13.44 -15.86 0.14
C PHE A 42 -14.53 -15.81 1.22
N ASP A 43 -15.81 -15.80 0.81
CA ASP A 43 -16.95 -15.79 1.73
C ASP A 43 -17.14 -17.13 2.47
N SER A 44 -16.66 -18.24 1.90
CA SER A 44 -16.78 -19.58 2.49
C SER A 44 -15.75 -19.87 3.59
N ASP A 45 -14.65 -19.12 3.63
CA ASP A 45 -13.61 -19.28 4.64
C ASP A 45 -13.97 -18.51 5.93
N PRO A 46 -14.21 -19.22 7.05
CA PRO A 46 -14.62 -18.59 8.30
C PRO A 46 -13.58 -17.65 8.92
N GLU A 47 -12.29 -17.75 8.56
CA GLU A 47 -11.27 -16.78 9.00
C GLU A 47 -11.43 -15.42 8.30
N ASN A 48 -11.93 -15.41 7.05
CA ASN A 48 -12.16 -14.19 6.26
C ASN A 48 -13.40 -13.40 6.73
N ILE A 49 -14.30 -14.02 7.50
CA ILE A 49 -15.47 -13.36 8.12
C ILE A 49 -15.03 -12.18 9.00
N ARG A 50 -13.84 -12.23 9.61
CA ARG A 50 -13.30 -11.12 10.42
C ARG A 50 -12.99 -9.87 9.59
N LEU A 51 -12.80 -10.01 8.29
CA LEU A 51 -12.60 -8.91 7.34
C LEU A 51 -13.91 -8.33 6.80
N GLN A 52 -15.05 -9.03 6.98
CA GLN A 52 -16.38 -8.58 6.54
C GLN A 52 -17.07 -7.60 7.52
N HIS A 53 -16.59 -7.50 8.77
CA HIS A 53 -17.26 -6.73 9.83
C HIS A 53 -16.77 -5.29 10.05
N THR A 54 -15.79 -4.82 9.27
CA THR A 54 -15.45 -3.39 9.25
C THR A 54 -16.47 -2.64 8.39
N HIS A 55 -16.88 -1.44 8.83
CA HIS A 55 -17.91 -0.60 8.20
C HIS A 55 -17.59 -0.18 6.74
N ASP A 56 -16.41 -0.53 6.25
CA ASP A 56 -15.96 -0.34 4.87
C ASP A 56 -16.28 -1.60 4.05
N GLN A 57 -17.24 -1.47 3.13
CA GLN A 57 -17.69 -2.48 2.16
C GLN A 57 -16.63 -2.82 1.09
N ASP A 58 -15.33 -2.79 1.44
CA ASP A 58 -14.26 -3.13 0.52
C ASP A 58 -13.99 -4.64 0.62
N GLN A 59 -14.87 -5.41 -0.03
CA GLN A 59 -14.60 -6.80 -0.36
C GLN A 59 -13.25 -6.89 -1.11
N ALA A 60 -12.21 -7.37 -0.42
CA ALA A 60 -10.82 -7.33 -0.90
C ALA A 60 -10.48 -8.42 -1.94
N TYR A 61 -11.43 -9.27 -2.34
CA TYR A 61 -11.17 -10.29 -3.33
C TYR A 61 -10.94 -9.66 -4.71
N GLY A 62 -9.75 -9.89 -5.26
CA GLY A 62 -9.36 -9.41 -6.58
C GLY A 62 -8.86 -7.96 -6.64
N ASN A 63 -8.69 -7.27 -5.51
CA ASN A 63 -7.98 -5.99 -5.42
C ASN A 63 -6.65 -6.14 -4.65
N TRP A 64 -5.97 -7.27 -4.84
CA TRP A 64 -4.75 -7.62 -4.13
C TRP A 64 -3.61 -6.61 -4.32
N GLY A 65 -3.53 -5.97 -5.50
CA GLY A 65 -2.59 -4.87 -5.74
C GLY A 65 -2.85 -3.65 -4.86
N ILE A 66 -4.11 -3.34 -4.56
CA ILE A 66 -4.48 -2.27 -3.62
C ILE A 66 -4.22 -2.72 -2.16
N ALA A 67 -4.51 -3.97 -1.84
CA ALA A 67 -4.20 -4.53 -0.53
C ALA A 67 -2.68 -4.48 -0.24
N ASP A 68 -1.83 -4.74 -1.23
CA ASP A 68 -0.38 -4.61 -1.12
C ASP A 68 0.04 -3.17 -0.81
N GLN A 69 -0.56 -2.18 -1.49
CA GLN A 69 -0.29 -0.76 -1.22
C GLN A 69 -0.72 -0.35 0.19
N ARG A 70 -1.91 -0.78 0.63
CA ARG A 70 -2.38 -0.57 2.01
C ARG A 70 -1.41 -1.18 3.02
N LEU A 71 -0.97 -2.42 2.81
CA LEU A 71 0.01 -3.08 3.67
C LEU A 71 1.34 -2.33 3.71
N ALA A 72 1.77 -1.72 2.59
CA ALA A 72 2.93 -0.86 2.57
C ALA A 72 2.76 0.39 3.42
N PHE A 73 1.60 1.06 3.38
CA PHE A 73 1.31 2.20 4.26
C PHE A 73 1.23 1.79 5.73
N GLU A 74 0.61 0.65 6.04
CA GLU A 74 0.59 0.12 7.39
C GLU A 74 2.00 -0.22 7.90
N TRP A 75 2.86 -0.75 7.03
CA TRP A 75 4.27 -0.96 7.35
C TRP A 75 5.00 0.36 7.61
N VAL A 76 4.78 1.39 6.79
CA VAL A 76 5.33 2.74 6.99
C VAL A 76 4.89 3.27 8.36
N GLN A 77 3.61 3.22 8.69
CA GLN A 77 3.07 3.69 9.97
C GLN A 77 3.72 2.99 11.16
N ARG A 78 3.94 1.67 11.08
CA ARG A 78 4.55 0.89 12.17
C ARG A 78 6.08 1.00 12.24
N SER A 79 6.76 1.32 11.15
CA SER A 79 8.21 1.07 11.02
C SER A 79 9.05 2.29 10.66
N ILE A 80 8.48 3.32 10.02
CA ILE A 80 9.30 4.39 9.42
C ILE A 80 10.07 5.23 10.45
N ALA A 81 9.60 5.26 11.70
CA ALA A 81 10.30 5.92 12.81
C ALA A 81 11.70 5.35 13.04
N ALA A 82 11.90 4.03 12.84
CA ALA A 82 13.22 3.40 12.98
C ALA A 82 14.23 3.87 11.92
N PHE A 83 13.76 4.45 10.82
CA PHE A 83 14.57 5.02 9.75
C PHE A 83 14.72 6.55 9.86
N GLY A 84 14.22 7.15 10.96
CA GLY A 84 14.23 8.61 11.17
C GLY A 84 13.05 9.36 10.54
N GLY A 85 12.02 8.65 10.05
CA GLY A 85 10.81 9.26 9.51
C GLY A 85 9.76 9.58 10.58
N CYS A 86 8.72 10.31 10.18
CA CYS A 86 7.61 10.67 11.05
C CYS A 86 6.31 10.00 10.57
N PRO A 87 5.77 8.99 11.29
CA PRO A 87 4.57 8.26 10.85
C PRO A 87 3.32 9.15 10.75
N SER A 88 3.24 10.23 11.52
CA SER A 88 2.15 11.21 11.45
C SER A 88 2.32 12.25 10.33
N ASN A 89 3.41 12.21 9.56
CA ASN A 89 3.66 13.12 8.43
C ASN A 89 4.04 12.31 7.18
N VAL A 90 3.03 11.69 6.58
CA VAL A 90 3.18 10.85 5.39
C VAL A 90 2.36 11.46 4.25
N THR A 91 2.98 11.61 3.09
CA THR A 91 2.33 12.03 1.84
C THR A 91 2.40 10.89 0.83
N ALA A 92 1.25 10.45 0.33
CA ALA A 92 1.18 9.49 -0.76
C ALA A 92 1.37 10.23 -2.10
N MET A 93 2.15 9.64 -3.01
CA MET A 93 2.37 10.17 -4.36
C MET A 93 2.39 9.01 -5.34
N GLY A 94 1.86 9.27 -6.54
CA GLY A 94 1.64 8.27 -7.57
C GLY A 94 1.75 8.86 -8.97
N TYR A 95 2.01 8.01 -9.95
CA TYR A 95 2.02 8.39 -11.37
C TYR A 95 1.27 7.35 -12.19
N SER A 96 0.33 7.83 -13.01
CA SER A 96 -0.56 7.00 -13.84
C SER A 96 -1.42 6.04 -13.02
N SER A 97 -1.02 4.77 -12.86
CA SER A 97 -1.80 3.73 -12.18
C SER A 97 -1.44 3.55 -10.70
N GLY A 98 -0.50 4.37 -10.20
CA GLY A 98 -0.08 4.39 -8.81
C GLY A 98 -0.43 5.70 -8.14
#